data_AF-A0A5J4PMY2-F1
#
_entry.id   AF-A0A5J4PMY2-F1
#
_cell.length_a   1.000
_cell.length_b   1.000
_cell.length_c   1.000
_cell.angle_alpha   90.00
_cell.angle_beta   90.00
_cell.angle_gamma   90.00
#
_symmetry.space_group_name_H-M   'P 1'
#
loop_
_entity.id
_entity.type
_entity.pdbx_description
1 polymer ?
#
loop_
_entity_poly.entity_id
_entity_poly.type
_entity_poly.pdbx_seq_one_letter_code
_entity_poly.pdbx_strand_id
1 'polypeptide(L)' 'MTVIYEDNHIIAVNKTGSEIVQGDKTGDTPLSEMIRQYLKEKYQKPGNVFIGVAHRLDRPVSGLVLFAKTSKALVRLN' A
#
# COMPACT_ATOMS: atom_id res chain seq x y z
N MET A 1 4.75 -1.89 8.93
CA MET A 1 4.15 -2.59 7.76
C MET A 1 4.48 -4.09 7.77
N THR A 2 3.47 -4.94 7.92
CA THR A 2 3.61 -6.41 7.79
C THR A 2 2.80 -6.90 6.60
N VAL A 3 3.42 -7.57 5.63
CA VAL A 3 2.68 -8.14 4.48
C VAL A 3 1.98 -9.42 4.93
N ILE A 4 0.65 -9.45 4.83
CA ILE A 4 -0.17 -10.63 5.15
C ILE A 4 -0.39 -11.48 3.89
N TYR A 5 -0.63 -10.81 2.76
CA TYR A 5 -0.88 -11.47 1.49
C TYR A 5 -0.33 -10.64 0.35
N GLU A 6 0.22 -11.30 -0.67
CA GLU A 6 0.69 -10.66 -1.87
C GLU A 6 0.50 -11.58 -3.07
N ASP A 7 -0.11 -11.05 -4.14
CA ASP A 7 -0.16 -11.71 -5.44
C ASP A 7 0.32 -10.76 -6.56
N ASN A 8 0.00 -11.06 -7.81
CA ASN A 8 0.37 -10.22 -8.96
C ASN A 8 -0.42 -8.91 -9.06
N HIS A 9 -1.62 -8.84 -8.50
CA HIS A 9 -2.60 -7.78 -8.69
C HIS A 9 -2.88 -6.94 -7.45
N ILE A 10 -2.77 -7.53 -6.26
CA ILE A 10 -3.10 -6.95 -4.95
C ILE A 10 -2.02 -7.29 -3.91
N ILE A 11 -1.96 -6.47 -2.87
CA ILE A 11 -1.15 -6.70 -1.68
C ILE A 11 -1.95 -6.27 -0.46
N ALA A 12 -2.04 -7.16 0.52
CA ALA A 12 -2.69 -6.91 1.80
C ALA A 12 -1.62 -6.76 2.88
N VAL A 13 -1.68 -5.66 3.62
CA VAL A 13 -0.75 -5.37 4.71
C VAL A 13 -1.50 -5.15 6.02
N ASN A 14 -0.88 -5.55 7.13
CA ASN A 14 -1.32 -5.14 8.46
C ASN A 14 -0.74 -3.76 8.77
N LYS A 15 -1.63 -2.78 8.94
CA LYS A 15 -1.34 -1.42 9.37
C LYS A 15 -1.33 -1.35 10.88
N THR A 16 -0.31 -0.73 11.46
CA THR A 16 -0.32 -0.35 12.89
C THR A 16 -1.06 0.98 13.10
N GLY A 17 -1.65 1.18 14.29
CA GLY A 17 -2.49 2.35 14.62
C GLY A 17 -1.78 3.71 14.68
N SER A 18 -0.60 3.83 14.09
CA SER A 18 0.19 5.06 14.00
C SER A 18 0.63 5.39 12.57
N GLU A 19 0.53 4.42 11.65
CA GLU A 19 0.89 4.59 10.25
C GLU A 19 -0.21 5.36 9.51
N ILE A 20 0.15 6.01 8.40
CA ILE A 20 -0.81 6.70 7.52
C ILE A 20 -0.91 5.91 6.21
N VAL A 21 -2.14 5.70 5.71
CA VAL A 21 -2.36 4.97 4.45
C VAL A 21 -1.93 5.78 3.23
N GLN A 22 -2.23 7.08 3.22
CA GLN A 22 -1.95 8.02 2.14
C GLN A 22 -1.28 9.27 2.72
N GLY A 23 -0.32 9.85 1.99
CA GLY A 23 0.45 11.00 2.47
C GLY A 23 -0.46 12.15 2.90
N ASP A 24 -0.23 12.65 4.11
CA ASP A 24 -0.88 13.84 4.66
C ASP A 24 0.15 14.97 4.82
N LYS A 25 -0.33 16.18 5.14
CA LYS A 25 0.48 17.39 5.33
C LYS A 25 1.53 17.29 6.46
N THR A 26 1.52 16.20 7.24
CA THR A 26 2.46 15.98 8.36
C THR A 26 3.85 15.53 7.92
N GLY A 27 4.06 15.16 6.65
CA GLY A 27 5.37 14.75 6.14
C GLY A 27 5.79 13.32 6.54
N ASP A 28 4.90 12.55 7.16
CA ASP A 28 5.11 11.15 7.49
C ASP A 28 5.16 10.27 6.23
N THR A 29 5.97 9.22 6.22
CA THR A 29 6.02 8.28 5.10
C THR A 29 4.77 7.41 5.08
N PRO A 30 3.92 7.49 4.04
CA PRO A 30 2.70 6.71 4.00
C PRO A 30 2.97 5.25 3.62
N LEU A 31 2.06 4.36 4.01
CA LEU A 31 2.07 2.94 3.66
C LEU A 31 2.13 2.73 2.14
N SER A 32 1.46 3.57 1.34
CA SER A 32 1.53 3.50 -0.12
C SER A 32 2.97 3.62 -0.65
N GLU A 33 3.79 4.49 -0.06
CA GLU A 33 5.20 4.66 -0.45
C GLU A 33 6.09 3.55 0.11
N MET A 34 5.86 3.11 1.35
CA MET A 34 6.57 1.96 1.90
C MET A 34 6.36 0.69 1.06
N ILE A 35 5.13 0.44 0.62
CA ILE A 35 4.80 -0.70 -0.26
C ILE A 35 5.45 -0.51 -1.64
N ARG A 36 5.42 0.71 -2.18
CA ARG A 36 6.06 1.02 -3.47
C ARG A 36 7.55 0.69 -3.43
N GLN A 37 8.25 1.12 -2.39
CA GLN A 37 9.67 0.87 -2.20
C GLN A 37 9.94 -0.63 -2.00
N TYR A 38 9.16 -1.29 -1.15
CA TYR A 38 9.23 -2.74 -0.92
C TYR A 38 9.14 -3.54 -2.22
N LEU A 39 8.15 -3.22 -3.07
CA LEU A 39 7.96 -3.91 -4.36
C LEU A 39 9.08 -3.59 -5.35
N LYS A 40 9.63 -2.37 -5.31
CA LYS A 40 10.74 -1.98 -6.17
C LYS A 40 12.01 -2.75 -5.84
N GLU A 41 12.33 -2.87 -4.56
CA GLU A 41 13.49 -3.62 -4.07
C GLU A 41 13.32 -5.13 -4.28
N LYS A 42 12.15 -5.68 -3.89
CA LYS A 42 11.85 -7.12 -4.00
C LYS A 42 11.90 -7.64 -5.44
N TYR A 43 11.38 -6.86 -6.39
CA TYR A 43 11.29 -7.27 -7.80
C TYR A 43 12.30 -6.56 -8.72
N GLN A 44 13.23 -5.78 -8.15
CA GLN A 44 14.24 -5.02 -8.88
C GLN A 44 13.68 -4.26 -10.10
N LYS A 45 12.48 -3.69 -9.95
CA LYS A 45 11.75 -3.12 -11.08
C LYS A 45 12.43 -1.85 -11.56
N PRO A 46 12.81 -1.75 -12.85
CA PRO A 46 13.29 -0.49 -13.41
C PRO A 46 12.11 0.48 -13.54
N GLY A 47 12.13 1.57 -12.76
CA GLY A 47 11.14 2.64 -12.82
C GLY A 47 10.22 2.77 -11.61
N ASN A 48 9.11 3.49 -11.79
CA ASN A 48 8.12 3.74 -10.74
C ASN A 48 7.12 2.58 -10.63
N VAL A 49 7.07 1.96 -9.45
CA VAL A 49 6.05 0.94 -9.15
C VAL A 49 4.70 1.64 -8.96
N PHE A 50 3.67 1.12 -9.62
CA PHE A 50 2.29 1.56 -9.42
C PHE A 50 1.72 0.91 -8.17
N ILE A 51 1.15 1.71 -7.28
CA ILE A 51 0.34 1.27 -6.14
C ILE A 51 -0.91 2.15 -6.05
N GLY A 52 -2.07 1.51 -6.14
CA GLY A 52 -3.37 2.14 -5.94
C GLY A 52 -3.91 1.84 -4.54
N VAL A 53 -4.50 2.84 -3.90
CA VAL A 53 -5.19 2.69 -2.62
C VAL A 53 -6.65 2.32 -2.91
N ALA A 54 -7.07 1.11 -2.56
CA ALA A 54 -8.46 0.66 -2.77
C ALA A 54 -9.39 1.18 -1.66
N HIS A 55 -8.90 1.22 -0.43
CA HIS A 55 -9.60 1.80 0.72
C HIS A 55 -8.60 2.31 1.75
N ARG A 56 -9.07 3.10 2.71
CA ARG A 56 -8.24 3.65 3.79
C ARG A 56 -8.77 3.26 5.16
N LEU A 57 -7.84 3.12 6.09
CA LEU A 57 -8.11 3.11 7.53
C LEU A 57 -7.53 4.40 8.12
N ASP A 58 -8.26 4.99 9.06
CA ASP A 58 -7.82 6.22 9.71
C ASP A 58 -6.53 5.99 10.51
N ARG A 59 -5.82 7.09 10.81
CA ARG A 59 -4.52 7.07 11.49
C ARG A 59 -4.49 6.19 12.76
N PRO A 60 -5.43 6.32 13.74
CA PRO A 60 -5.40 5.52 14.97
C PRO A 60 -5.79 4.05 14.78
N VAL A 61 -6.35 3.68 13.63
CA VAL A 61 -6.91 2.36 13.39
C VAL A 61 -5.82 1.39 12.93
N SER A 62 -5.70 0.25 13.62
CA SER A 62 -4.93 -0.89 13.17
C SER A 62 -5.81 -1.87 12.40
N GLY A 63 -5.21 -2.63 11.48
CA GLY A 63 -5.95 -3.66 10.74
C GLY A 63 -5.42 -3.91 9.35
N LEU A 64 -6.17 -4.73 8.60
CA LEU A 64 -5.85 -5.08 7.22
C LEU A 64 -6.17 -3.92 6.29
N VAL A 65 -5.20 -3.54 5.46
CA VAL A 65 -5.39 -2.59 4.36
C VAL A 65 -4.99 -3.26 3.05
N LEU A 66 -5.87 -3.15 2.05
CA LEU A 66 -5.63 -3.68 0.71
C LEU A 66 -5.16 -2.60 -0.25
N PHE A 67 -4.11 -2.90 -1.01
CA PHE A 67 -3.57 -2.06 -2.07
C PHE A 67 -3.59 -2.81 -3.40
N ALA A 68 -3.78 -2.07 -4.49
CA ALA A 68 -3.75 -2.59 -5.85
C ALA A 68 -2.36 -2.38 -6.48
N LYS A 69 -1.73 -3.45 -6.96
CA LYS A 69 -0.43 -3.41 -7.67
C LYS A 69 -0.58 -3.03 -9.15
N THR A 70 -1.81 -3.00 -9.67
CA THR A 70 -2.11 -2.65 -11.07
C THR A 70 -3.37 -1.77 -11.16
N SER A 71 -3.44 -0.93 -12.19
CA SER A 71 -4.62 -0.11 -12.47
C SER A 71 -5.87 -0.95 -12.74
N LYS A 72 -5.70 -2.09 -13.43
CA LYS A 72 -6.76 -3.08 -13.69
C LYS A 72 -7.35 -3.67 -12.41
N ALA A 73 -6.54 -3.89 -11.39
CA ALA A 73 -6.98 -4.39 -10.09
C ALA A 73 -7.69 -3.28 -9.31
N LEU A 74 -7.15 -2.06 -9.31
CA LEU A 74 -7.78 -0.92 -8.64
C LEU A 74 -9.21 -0.67 -9.13
N VAL A 75 -9.43 -0.70 -10.45
CA VAL A 75 -10.76 -0.52 -11.05
C VAL A 75 -11.73 -1.66 -10.70
N ARG A 76 -11.25 -2.86 -10.38
CA ARG A 76 -12.11 -3.99 -9.97
C ARG A 76 -12.42 -4.01 -8.47
N LEU A 77 -11.64 -3.28 -7.68
CA LEU A 77 -11.80 -3.16 -6.22
C LEU A 77 -12.70 -1.99 -5.83
N ASN A 78 -12.93 -1.04 -6.74
CA ASN A 78 -13.85 0.09 -6.61
C ASN A 78 -15.19 -0.22 -7.28
#